data_AF-A0A3B9ADL5-F1
#
_entry.id   AF-A0A3B9ADL5-F1
#
_cell.length_a   1.000
_cell.length_b   1.000
_cell.length_c   1.000
_cell.angle_alpha   90.00
_cell.angle_beta   90.00
_cell.angle_gamma   90.00
#
_symmetry.space_group_name_H-M   'P 1'
#
loop_
_entity.id
_entity.type
_entity.pdbx_description
1 polymer ?
#
loop_
_entity_poly.entity_id
_entity_poly.type
_entity_poly.pdbx_seq_one_letter_code
_entity_poly.pdbx_strand_id
1 'polypeptide(L)'
;MPTVPPLFSYPKYWAECFGTAPFLPTSREEMDALGWDSCDVIIITGDAYVDHPSFGMAIIGRLLEAQGFRVGIIDQPDWRSKDAFMALGRPNLFFGVAAGNMDSMINRYTADKRMRSDDAYSPDDEGGRRPDRAVIVYSQRCREAWKDVPIVLGSIEASLRRIAHYDYWSDEVRRSVLVDSQADILLYGNAERAVVEVAHRLARGQSLAGVTDIRGTAVLRDDLPVGWTVIDSTRIDRPGRIDPIANPYDSDEELAAASGGKCRVEVDEPSGEQVLHFVPHREKVDRARTAIRLPPYHKVKTDPVLYAHASRVL
;
A
#
# COMPACT_ATOMS: atom_id res chain seq x y z
N MET A 1 6.61 0.33 21.70
CA MET A 1 5.84 -0.17 20.53
C MET A 1 5.25 -1.51 20.93
N PRO A 2 3.97 -1.81 20.61
CA PRO A 2 3.43 -3.14 20.85
C PRO A 2 4.30 -4.18 20.13
N THR A 3 4.53 -5.32 20.79
CA THR A 3 5.26 -6.45 20.21
C THR A 3 4.53 -6.94 18.96
N VAL A 4 5.24 -7.03 17.84
CA VAL A 4 4.66 -7.49 16.57
C VAL A 4 4.23 -8.95 16.74
N PRO A 5 2.96 -9.30 16.53
CA PRO A 5 2.51 -10.69 16.62
C PRO A 5 3.26 -11.56 15.61
N PRO A 6 3.77 -12.74 16.01
CA PRO A 6 4.27 -13.73 15.06
C PRO A 6 3.17 -14.10 14.05
N LEU A 7 3.53 -14.30 12.79
CA LEU A 7 2.58 -14.46 11.69
C LEU A 7 1.60 -15.64 11.90
N PHE A 8 2.08 -16.72 12.51
CA PHE A 8 1.32 -17.95 12.78
C PHE A 8 0.90 -18.08 14.26
N SER A 9 0.82 -16.97 14.99
CA SER A 9 0.39 -16.97 16.40
C SER A 9 -1.12 -16.86 16.59
N TYR A 10 -1.87 -16.53 15.53
CA TYR A 10 -3.33 -16.52 15.58
C TYR A 10 -3.85 -17.96 15.71
N PRO A 11 -4.90 -18.21 16.51
CA PRO A 11 -5.68 -19.42 16.39
C PRO A 11 -6.15 -19.56 14.94
N LYS A 12 -5.98 -20.74 14.36
CA LYS A 12 -6.48 -20.99 13.01
C LYS A 12 -8.00 -20.80 12.99
N TYR A 13 -8.49 -20.33 11.86
CA TYR A 13 -9.92 -20.20 11.62
C TYR A 13 -10.56 -21.58 11.39
N TRP A 14 -11.89 -21.63 11.38
CA TRP A 14 -12.66 -22.87 11.51
C TRP A 14 -12.40 -23.90 10.40
N ALA A 15 -11.97 -23.46 9.21
CA ALA A 15 -11.78 -24.33 8.07
C ALA A 15 -10.47 -25.14 8.14
N GLU A 16 -9.70 -25.03 9.23
CA GLU A 16 -8.53 -25.88 9.48
C GLU A 16 -8.84 -27.38 9.43
N CYS A 17 -10.11 -27.77 9.68
CA CYS A 17 -10.57 -29.15 9.64
C CYS A 17 -10.53 -29.78 8.25
N PHE A 18 -10.55 -28.98 7.17
CA PHE A 18 -10.43 -29.46 5.79
C PHE A 18 -8.98 -29.77 5.38
N GLY A 19 -8.00 -29.35 6.18
CA GLY A 19 -6.59 -29.47 5.82
C GLY A 19 -6.18 -28.50 4.70
N THR A 20 -5.15 -28.88 3.93
CA THR A 20 -4.57 -28.07 2.85
C THR A 20 -5.02 -28.61 1.51
N ALA A 21 -5.57 -27.74 0.66
CA ALA A 21 -5.98 -28.09 -0.69
C ALA A 21 -4.75 -28.35 -1.58
N PRO A 22 -4.77 -29.36 -2.48
CA PRO A 22 -3.69 -29.58 -3.43
C PRO A 22 -3.42 -28.34 -4.28
N PHE A 23 -4.48 -27.67 -4.73
CA PHE A 23 -4.49 -26.34 -5.34
C PHE A 23 -5.65 -25.54 -4.75
N LEU A 24 -5.48 -24.22 -4.63
CA LEU A 24 -6.61 -23.33 -4.33
C LEU A 24 -7.63 -23.42 -5.49
N PRO A 25 -8.93 -23.60 -5.20
CA PRO A 25 -9.94 -23.79 -6.24
C PRO A 25 -10.13 -22.53 -7.08
N THR A 26 -10.31 -22.73 -8.38
CA THR A 26 -10.63 -21.72 -9.38
C THR A 26 -12.03 -21.93 -10.00
N SER A 27 -12.66 -23.06 -9.71
CA SER A 27 -14.02 -23.42 -10.14
C SER A 27 -14.89 -23.93 -8.99
N ARG A 28 -16.22 -23.99 -9.21
CA ARG A 28 -17.14 -24.59 -8.23
C ARG A 28 -16.95 -26.10 -8.11
N GLU A 29 -16.64 -26.75 -9.22
CA GLU A 29 -16.40 -28.20 -9.27
C GLU A 29 -15.20 -28.59 -8.40
N GLU A 30 -14.14 -27.78 -8.40
CA GLU A 30 -12.99 -27.95 -7.50
C GLU A 30 -13.36 -27.68 -6.03
N MET A 31 -14.21 -26.68 -5.75
CA MET A 31 -14.73 -26.45 -4.40
C MET A 31 -15.53 -27.66 -3.90
N ASP A 32 -16.40 -28.22 -4.74
CA ASP A 32 -17.20 -29.40 -4.42
C ASP A 32 -16.30 -30.62 -4.14
N ALA A 33 -15.22 -30.79 -4.92
CA ALA A 33 -14.22 -31.84 -4.69
C ALA A 33 -13.47 -31.67 -3.36
N LEU A 34 -13.30 -30.43 -2.88
CA LEU A 34 -12.75 -30.10 -1.56
C LEU A 34 -13.79 -30.16 -0.44
N GLY A 35 -15.08 -30.35 -0.77
CA GLY A 35 -16.19 -30.30 0.18
C GLY A 35 -16.52 -28.89 0.69
N TRP A 36 -16.21 -27.85 -0.09
CA TRP A 36 -16.41 -26.46 0.27
C TRP A 36 -17.72 -25.92 -0.34
N ASP A 37 -18.61 -25.40 0.49
CA ASP A 37 -19.84 -24.72 0.04
C ASP A 37 -19.62 -23.27 -0.41
N SER A 38 -18.59 -22.60 0.14
CA SER A 38 -18.20 -21.23 -0.18
C SER A 38 -16.72 -20.98 0.14
N CYS A 39 -16.16 -19.90 -0.41
CA CYS A 39 -14.85 -19.39 -0.01
C CYS A 39 -15.01 -18.35 1.10
N ASP A 40 -14.07 -18.28 2.05
CA ASP A 40 -14.00 -17.18 3.01
C ASP A 40 -13.39 -15.94 2.37
N VAL A 41 -12.34 -16.15 1.58
CA VAL A 41 -11.64 -15.11 0.81
C VAL A 41 -11.59 -15.55 -0.65
N ILE A 42 -11.91 -14.64 -1.56
CA ILE A 42 -11.67 -14.86 -3.00
C ILE A 42 -10.63 -13.84 -3.46
N ILE A 43 -9.53 -14.33 -4.03
CA ILE A 43 -8.48 -13.49 -4.59
C ILE A 43 -8.70 -13.35 -6.08
N ILE A 44 -8.81 -12.11 -6.56
CA ILE A 44 -8.86 -11.76 -7.98
C ILE A 44 -7.48 -11.33 -8.42
N THR A 45 -6.97 -11.92 -9.49
CA THR A 45 -5.64 -11.62 -10.04
C THR A 45 -5.68 -11.37 -11.55
N GLY A 46 -4.80 -10.48 -12.02
CA GLY A 46 -4.60 -10.23 -13.44
C GLY A 46 -3.62 -11.18 -14.12
N ASP A 47 -2.86 -11.97 -13.38
CA ASP A 47 -2.04 -13.07 -13.93
C ASP A 47 -2.81 -14.38 -13.90
N ALA A 48 -2.42 -15.32 -14.75
CA ALA A 48 -2.76 -16.74 -14.62
C ALA A 48 -2.40 -17.26 -13.21
N TYR A 49 -3.23 -18.15 -12.69
CA TYR A 49 -2.95 -18.79 -11.41
C TYR A 49 -1.85 -19.86 -11.59
N VAL A 50 -0.66 -19.53 -11.09
CA VAL A 50 0.45 -20.45 -10.93
C VAL A 50 0.77 -20.55 -9.45
N ASP A 51 0.57 -21.73 -8.86
CA ASP A 51 0.81 -21.97 -7.44
C ASP A 51 2.31 -22.13 -7.14
N HIS A 52 3.03 -21.01 -7.22
CA HIS A 52 4.48 -20.95 -7.06
C HIS A 52 4.89 -19.73 -6.24
N PRO A 53 5.94 -19.79 -5.40
CA PRO A 53 6.40 -18.66 -4.58
C PRO A 53 6.90 -17.43 -5.35
N SER A 54 7.02 -17.49 -6.68
CA SER A 54 7.27 -16.28 -7.50
C SER A 54 6.00 -15.48 -7.78
N PHE A 55 4.83 -16.01 -7.43
CA PHE A 55 3.51 -15.43 -7.67
C PHE A 55 2.93 -14.92 -6.35
N GLY A 56 2.81 -13.60 -6.21
CA GLY A 56 2.43 -12.97 -4.94
C GLY A 56 1.03 -13.38 -4.44
N MET A 57 0.07 -13.53 -5.35
CA MET A 57 -1.28 -14.00 -5.04
C MET A 57 -1.30 -15.45 -4.55
N ALA A 58 -0.42 -16.32 -5.07
CA ALA A 58 -0.28 -17.70 -4.58
C ALA A 58 0.25 -17.71 -3.16
N ILE A 59 1.31 -16.92 -2.86
CA ILE A 59 1.83 -16.77 -1.49
C ILE A 59 0.74 -16.27 -0.54
N ILE A 60 0.01 -15.23 -0.91
CA ILE A 60 -1.04 -14.66 -0.05
C ILE A 60 -2.20 -15.66 0.13
N GLY A 61 -2.59 -16.39 -0.91
CA GLY A 61 -3.62 -17.42 -0.83
C GLY A 61 -3.21 -18.56 0.10
N ARG A 62 -2.00 -19.10 -0.07
CA ARG A 62 -1.45 -20.15 0.81
C ARG A 62 -1.21 -19.67 2.23
N LEU A 63 -0.82 -18.41 2.42
CA LEU A 63 -0.71 -17.81 3.74
C LEU A 63 -2.07 -17.78 4.45
N LEU A 64 -3.13 -17.33 3.77
CA LEU A 64 -4.48 -17.29 4.33
C LEU A 64 -5.04 -18.70 4.59
N GLU A 65 -4.78 -19.65 3.70
CA GLU A 65 -5.11 -21.06 3.94
C GLU A 65 -4.39 -21.61 5.19
N ALA A 66 -3.11 -21.29 5.37
CA ALA A 66 -2.35 -21.67 6.56
C ALA A 66 -2.91 -21.05 7.87
N GLN A 67 -3.65 -19.95 7.76
CA GLN A 67 -4.42 -19.35 8.87
C GLN A 67 -5.79 -20.02 9.09
N GLY A 68 -6.15 -21.04 8.30
CA GLY A 68 -7.41 -21.79 8.42
C GLY A 68 -8.59 -21.18 7.65
N PHE A 69 -8.34 -20.33 6.64
CA PHE A 69 -9.39 -19.79 5.77
C PHE A 69 -9.54 -20.63 4.49
N ARG A 70 -10.78 -20.74 3.97
CA ARG A 70 -11.02 -21.27 2.62
C ARG A 70 -10.76 -20.17 1.60
N VAL A 71 -9.79 -20.38 0.73
CA VAL A 71 -9.34 -19.35 -0.23
C VAL A 71 -9.52 -19.87 -1.64
N GLY A 72 -10.26 -19.12 -2.45
CA GLY A 72 -10.40 -19.36 -3.88
C GLY A 72 -9.65 -18.30 -4.69
N ILE A 73 -9.28 -18.64 -5.93
CA ILE A 73 -8.64 -17.71 -6.87
C ILE A 73 -9.48 -17.60 -8.13
N ILE A 74 -9.71 -16.36 -8.59
CA ILE A 74 -10.22 -16.08 -9.93
C ILE A 74 -9.13 -15.33 -10.68
N ASP A 75 -8.51 -16.00 -11.64
CA ASP A 75 -7.46 -15.46 -12.48
C ASP A 75 -7.98 -14.99 -13.83
N GLN A 76 -7.46 -13.85 -14.27
CA GLN A 76 -7.79 -13.22 -15.56
C GLN A 76 -9.30 -13.23 -15.93
N PRO A 77 -10.21 -12.85 -14.99
CA PRO A 77 -11.64 -12.85 -15.30
C PRO A 77 -11.94 -11.87 -16.44
N ASP A 78 -12.88 -12.24 -17.32
CA ASP A 78 -13.36 -11.31 -18.35
C ASP A 78 -14.06 -10.11 -17.70
N TRP A 79 -13.37 -8.98 -17.68
CA TRP A 79 -13.79 -7.74 -17.05
C TRP A 79 -14.93 -7.02 -17.79
N ARG A 80 -15.38 -7.57 -18.92
CA ARG A 80 -16.54 -7.04 -19.66
C ARG A 80 -17.86 -7.38 -18.96
N SER A 81 -17.90 -8.43 -18.15
CA SER A 81 -19.08 -8.81 -17.34
C SER A 81 -18.69 -9.02 -15.88
N LYS A 82 -19.64 -8.77 -14.96
CA LYS A 82 -19.50 -9.14 -13.55
C LYS A 82 -19.57 -10.66 -13.32
N ASP A 83 -20.15 -11.41 -14.27
CA ASP A 83 -20.42 -12.84 -14.09
C ASP A 83 -19.12 -13.64 -13.89
N ALA A 84 -18.03 -13.24 -14.54
CA ALA A 84 -16.71 -13.84 -14.34
C ALA A 84 -16.21 -13.71 -12.89
N PHE A 85 -16.61 -12.65 -12.18
CA PHE A 85 -16.25 -12.41 -10.78
C PHE A 85 -17.19 -13.14 -9.80
N MET A 86 -18.22 -13.80 -10.32
CA MET A 86 -19.18 -14.60 -9.56
C MET A 86 -18.92 -16.11 -9.67
N ALA A 87 -17.88 -16.53 -10.40
CA ALA A 87 -17.57 -17.93 -10.68
C ALA A 87 -17.53 -18.80 -9.41
N LEU A 88 -16.85 -18.33 -8.36
CA LEU A 88 -16.76 -19.01 -7.06
C LEU A 88 -17.87 -18.65 -6.07
N GLY A 89 -18.83 -17.81 -6.49
CA GLY A 89 -19.89 -17.28 -5.63
C GLY A 89 -19.48 -16.09 -4.77
N ARG A 90 -20.20 -15.91 -3.66
CA ARG A 90 -19.99 -14.82 -2.70
C ARG A 90 -18.97 -15.25 -1.64
N PRO A 91 -17.89 -14.48 -1.38
CA PRO A 91 -16.99 -14.80 -0.28
C PRO A 91 -17.62 -14.45 1.07
N ASN A 92 -17.26 -15.16 2.13
CA ASN A 92 -17.79 -14.90 3.47
C ASN A 92 -17.17 -13.65 4.12
N LEU A 93 -15.91 -13.32 3.80
CA LEU A 93 -15.16 -12.22 4.43
C LEU A 93 -14.89 -11.07 3.46
N PHE A 94 -14.14 -11.30 2.38
CA PHE A 94 -13.77 -10.22 1.44
C PHE A 94 -13.26 -10.73 0.08
N PHE A 95 -13.24 -9.83 -0.89
CA PHE A 95 -12.46 -9.97 -2.13
C PHE A 95 -11.07 -9.35 -1.95
N GLY A 96 -10.02 -10.11 -2.22
CA GLY A 96 -8.66 -9.60 -2.35
C GLY A 96 -8.35 -9.28 -3.81
N VAL A 97 -8.10 -8.03 -4.19
CA VAL A 97 -7.91 -7.65 -5.60
C VAL A 97 -6.46 -7.24 -5.88
N ALA A 98 -5.86 -7.86 -6.89
CA ALA A 98 -4.50 -7.62 -7.35
C ALA A 98 -4.43 -7.51 -8.89
N ALA A 99 -3.58 -6.62 -9.41
CA ALA A 99 -3.29 -6.58 -10.86
C ALA A 99 -2.45 -7.78 -11.36
N GLY A 100 -1.89 -8.58 -10.44
CA GLY A 100 -0.86 -9.58 -10.71
C GLY A 100 0.49 -9.18 -10.10
N ASN A 101 1.56 -9.85 -10.53
CA ASN A 101 2.95 -9.64 -10.17
C ASN A 101 3.52 -8.35 -10.76
N MET A 102 2.97 -7.92 -11.90
CA MET A 102 3.35 -6.68 -12.59
C MET A 102 2.17 -5.71 -12.70
N ASP A 103 2.49 -4.43 -12.95
CA ASP A 103 1.50 -3.41 -13.24
C ASP A 103 0.81 -3.71 -14.58
N SER A 104 -0.53 -3.59 -14.59
CA SER A 104 -1.34 -3.97 -15.76
C SER A 104 -1.01 -3.16 -17.01
N MET A 105 -0.55 -1.92 -16.84
CA MET A 105 -0.17 -1.08 -17.96
C MET A 105 1.21 -1.47 -18.51
N ILE A 106 2.15 -1.84 -17.64
CA ILE A 106 3.50 -2.28 -18.07
C ILE A 106 3.42 -3.62 -18.81
N ASN A 107 2.54 -4.53 -18.40
CA ASN A 107 2.32 -5.79 -19.12
C ASN A 107 1.70 -5.57 -20.49
N ARG A 108 0.85 -4.56 -20.65
CA ARG A 108 0.13 -4.32 -21.92
C ARG A 108 0.87 -3.41 -22.89
N TYR A 109 1.76 -2.55 -22.40
CA TYR A 109 2.41 -1.52 -23.21
C TYR A 109 3.93 -1.52 -23.06
N THR A 110 4.62 -1.14 -24.12
CA THR A 110 6.05 -0.81 -24.09
C THR A 110 6.27 0.58 -23.47
N ALA A 111 7.52 0.92 -23.15
CA ALA A 111 7.88 2.25 -22.67
C ALA A 111 7.47 3.35 -23.66
N ASP A 112 7.49 3.07 -24.97
CA ASP A 112 7.03 3.98 -26.02
C ASP A 112 5.49 3.97 -26.21
N LYS A 113 4.74 3.46 -25.23
CA LYS A 113 3.27 3.36 -25.23
C LYS A 113 2.68 2.54 -26.39
N ARG A 114 3.46 1.62 -26.97
CA ARG A 114 2.95 0.68 -27.99
C ARG A 114 2.37 -0.56 -27.31
N MET A 115 1.25 -1.06 -27.81
CA MET A 115 0.64 -2.28 -27.28
C MET A 115 1.55 -3.48 -27.55
N ARG A 116 1.76 -4.32 -26.54
CA ARG A 116 2.43 -5.61 -26.66
C ARG A 116 1.46 -6.65 -27.23
N SER A 117 1.99 -7.57 -28.03
CA SER A 117 1.23 -8.70 -28.56
C SER A 117 1.12 -9.86 -27.56
N ASP A 118 2.02 -9.89 -26.58
CA ASP A 118 2.24 -10.97 -25.62
C ASP A 118 2.12 -10.47 -24.16
N ASP A 119 1.76 -11.38 -23.26
CA ASP A 119 1.76 -11.18 -21.81
C ASP A 119 2.33 -12.42 -21.12
N ALA A 120 3.56 -12.32 -20.60
CA ALA A 120 4.30 -13.42 -19.97
C ALA A 120 3.65 -14.03 -18.72
N TYR A 121 2.57 -13.42 -18.22
CA TYR A 121 1.80 -13.93 -17.09
C TYR A 121 0.39 -14.38 -17.49
N SER A 122 0.10 -14.47 -18.79
CA SER A 122 -1.12 -15.08 -19.32
C SER A 122 -0.83 -16.52 -19.79
N PRO A 123 -1.84 -17.40 -19.82
CA PRO A 123 -1.70 -18.69 -20.49
C PRO A 123 -1.29 -18.49 -21.96
N ASP A 124 -0.35 -19.31 -22.42
CA ASP A 124 0.18 -19.30 -23.80
C ASP A 124 0.75 -17.93 -24.24
N ASP A 125 1.18 -17.11 -23.28
CA ASP A 125 1.65 -15.73 -23.46
C ASP A 125 0.62 -14.81 -24.15
N GLU A 126 -0.67 -15.14 -24.08
CA GLU A 126 -1.70 -14.39 -24.79
C GLU A 126 -1.89 -12.96 -24.24
N GLY A 127 -1.67 -11.98 -25.11
CA GLY A 127 -1.92 -10.58 -24.81
C GLY A 127 -3.42 -10.25 -24.66
N GLY A 128 -3.72 -9.22 -23.88
CA GLY A 128 -5.09 -8.69 -23.78
C GLY A 128 -6.05 -9.52 -22.94
N ARG A 129 -5.52 -10.32 -22.00
CA ARG A 129 -6.29 -11.09 -21.00
C ARG A 129 -6.57 -10.34 -19.69
N ARG A 130 -6.09 -9.10 -19.55
CA ARG A 130 -6.39 -8.20 -18.42
C ARG A 130 -6.69 -6.77 -18.89
N PRO A 131 -7.49 -5.97 -18.15
CA PRO A 131 -7.75 -4.59 -18.48
C PRO A 131 -6.61 -3.66 -18.06
N ASP A 132 -6.61 -2.47 -18.64
CA ASP A 132 -5.80 -1.34 -18.16
C ASP A 132 -6.25 -0.96 -16.75
N ARG A 133 -5.29 -0.72 -15.86
CA ARG A 133 -5.52 -0.39 -14.44
C ARG A 133 -6.41 -1.44 -13.78
N ALA A 134 -6.00 -2.69 -13.91
CA ALA A 134 -6.74 -3.86 -13.50
C ALA A 134 -7.30 -3.77 -12.08
N VAL A 135 -6.56 -3.21 -11.12
CA VAL A 135 -7.05 -3.03 -9.74
C VAL A 135 -8.36 -2.24 -9.69
N ILE A 136 -8.49 -1.18 -10.48
CA ILE A 136 -9.70 -0.34 -10.50
C ILE A 136 -10.87 -1.13 -11.11
N VAL A 137 -10.64 -1.71 -12.29
CA VAL A 137 -11.69 -2.41 -13.04
C VAL A 137 -12.19 -3.63 -12.28
N TYR A 138 -11.28 -4.45 -11.75
CA TYR A 138 -11.63 -5.64 -10.98
C TYR A 138 -12.37 -5.31 -9.69
N SER A 139 -11.97 -4.25 -8.98
CA SER A 139 -12.68 -3.81 -7.78
C SER A 139 -14.11 -3.38 -8.10
N GLN A 140 -14.31 -2.62 -9.18
CA GLN A 140 -15.64 -2.19 -9.60
C GLN A 140 -16.51 -3.38 -10.01
N ARG A 141 -15.96 -4.40 -10.68
CA ARG A 141 -16.68 -5.63 -11.01
C ARG A 141 -17.02 -6.47 -9.77
N CYS A 142 -16.12 -6.57 -8.80
CA CYS A 142 -16.43 -7.19 -7.52
C CYS A 142 -17.58 -6.46 -6.81
N ARG A 143 -17.57 -5.13 -6.82
CA ARG A 143 -18.64 -4.30 -6.23
C ARG A 143 -19.97 -4.47 -6.97
N GLU A 144 -19.93 -4.62 -8.29
CA GLU A 144 -21.12 -4.88 -9.11
C GLU A 144 -21.70 -6.29 -8.89
N ALA A 145 -20.83 -7.29 -8.69
CA ALA A 145 -21.21 -8.65 -8.35
C ALA A 145 -21.83 -8.72 -6.95
N TRP A 146 -21.18 -8.11 -5.95
CA TRP A 146 -21.60 -8.13 -4.56
C TRP A 146 -21.32 -6.80 -3.85
N LYS A 147 -22.36 -5.96 -3.80
CA LYS A 147 -22.26 -4.59 -3.27
C LYS A 147 -21.72 -4.50 -1.84
N ASP A 148 -22.14 -5.42 -0.97
CA ASP A 148 -21.87 -5.35 0.47
C ASP A 148 -20.63 -6.16 0.91
N VAL A 149 -19.92 -6.79 -0.04
CA VAL A 149 -18.69 -7.53 0.28
C VAL A 149 -17.51 -6.57 0.35
N PRO A 150 -16.70 -6.61 1.42
CA PRO A 150 -15.49 -5.81 1.52
C PRO A 150 -14.49 -6.11 0.39
N ILE A 151 -13.81 -5.08 -0.08
CA ILE A 151 -12.76 -5.18 -1.11
C ILE A 151 -11.43 -4.70 -0.52
N VAL A 152 -10.45 -5.59 -0.51
CA VAL A 152 -9.09 -5.38 0.00
C VAL A 152 -8.13 -5.34 -1.18
N LEU A 153 -7.48 -4.20 -1.40
CA LEU A 153 -6.50 -4.07 -2.48
C LEU A 153 -5.11 -4.52 -2.06
N GLY A 154 -4.38 -5.11 -3.00
CA GLY A 154 -2.96 -5.39 -2.89
C GLY A 154 -2.27 -5.33 -4.24
N SER A 155 -1.04 -5.85 -4.29
CA SER A 155 -0.11 -5.81 -5.43
C SER A 155 0.70 -4.52 -5.59
N ILE A 156 1.67 -4.58 -6.50
CA ILE A 156 2.55 -3.47 -6.85
C ILE A 156 1.75 -2.29 -7.43
N GLU A 157 0.74 -2.57 -8.25
CA GLU A 157 -0.11 -1.54 -8.87
C GLU A 157 -0.88 -0.73 -7.81
N ALA A 158 -1.47 -1.40 -6.81
CA ALA A 158 -2.14 -0.69 -5.72
C ALA A 158 -1.13 0.04 -4.83
N SER A 159 -0.04 -0.63 -4.46
CA SER A 159 0.98 -0.09 -3.54
C SER A 159 1.59 1.23 -4.01
N LEU A 160 1.94 1.31 -5.30
CA LEU A 160 2.54 2.52 -5.89
C LEU A 160 1.52 3.64 -6.09
N ARG A 161 0.22 3.31 -6.19
CA ARG A 161 -0.88 4.25 -6.47
C ARG A 161 -1.72 4.58 -5.24
N ARG A 162 -1.26 4.25 -4.03
CA ARG A 162 -2.00 4.43 -2.74
C ARG A 162 -2.33 5.88 -2.38
N ILE A 163 -1.71 6.83 -3.07
CA ILE A 163 -1.74 8.28 -2.84
C ILE A 163 -1.72 9.01 -4.19
N ALA A 164 -1.69 10.34 -4.17
CA ALA A 164 -1.47 11.11 -5.39
C ALA A 164 -0.14 10.69 -6.06
N HIS A 165 -0.20 10.35 -7.34
CA HIS A 165 0.94 9.82 -8.09
C HIS A 165 0.90 10.34 -9.53
N TYR A 166 2.06 10.55 -10.11
CA TYR A 166 2.19 10.82 -11.54
C TYR A 166 1.95 9.53 -12.32
N ASP A 167 1.01 9.59 -13.26
CA ASP A 167 0.70 8.50 -14.16
C ASP A 167 1.32 8.78 -15.53
N TYR A 168 2.36 8.00 -15.86
CA TYR A 168 3.08 8.13 -17.13
C TYR A 168 2.18 7.93 -18.36
N TRP A 169 1.17 7.08 -18.25
CA TRP A 169 0.32 6.69 -19.37
C TRP A 169 -0.57 7.84 -19.82
N SER A 170 -1.25 8.50 -18.88
CA SER A 170 -2.07 9.68 -19.14
C SER A 170 -1.32 11.01 -19.07
N ASP A 171 -0.04 11.03 -18.66
CA ASP A 171 0.74 12.26 -18.44
C ASP A 171 0.06 13.24 -17.46
N GLU A 172 -0.47 12.68 -16.36
CA GLU A 172 -1.22 13.45 -15.38
C GLU A 172 -0.97 12.94 -13.96
N VAL A 173 -1.09 13.84 -12.98
CA VAL A 173 -1.13 13.44 -11.57
C VAL A 173 -2.53 12.96 -11.20
N ARG A 174 -2.65 11.66 -10.93
CA ARG A 174 -3.88 11.02 -10.48
C ARG A 174 -3.98 11.03 -8.96
N ARG A 175 -5.20 10.97 -8.44
CA ARG A 175 -5.47 10.76 -7.02
C ARG A 175 -5.21 9.30 -6.64
N SER A 176 -5.34 8.98 -5.35
CA SER A 176 -5.19 7.60 -4.85
C SER A 176 -6.12 6.63 -5.59
N VAL A 177 -5.59 5.46 -5.95
CA VAL A 177 -6.36 4.35 -6.53
C VAL A 177 -7.49 3.90 -5.61
N LEU A 178 -7.36 4.09 -4.29
CA LEU A 178 -8.40 3.74 -3.31
C LEU A 178 -9.68 4.55 -3.55
N VAL A 179 -9.56 5.80 -4.03
CA VAL A 179 -10.72 6.64 -4.38
C VAL A 179 -11.36 6.18 -5.69
N ASP A 180 -10.56 5.84 -6.70
CA ASP A 180 -11.07 5.45 -8.03
C ASP A 180 -11.68 4.04 -8.05
N SER A 181 -11.14 3.12 -7.24
CA SER A 181 -11.57 1.71 -7.15
C SER A 181 -12.79 1.49 -6.24
N GLN A 182 -13.09 2.44 -5.34
CA GLN A 182 -14.11 2.27 -4.29
C GLN A 182 -13.89 1.03 -3.40
N ALA A 183 -12.63 0.64 -3.23
CA ALA A 183 -12.25 -0.39 -2.29
C ALA A 183 -12.22 0.17 -0.86
N ASP A 184 -12.31 -0.74 0.11
CA ASP A 184 -12.49 -0.39 1.51
C ASP A 184 -11.15 -0.19 2.23
N ILE A 185 -10.11 -0.92 1.81
CA ILE A 185 -8.74 -0.81 2.34
C ILE A 185 -7.72 -1.19 1.27
N LEU A 186 -6.53 -0.60 1.35
CA LEU A 186 -5.39 -0.95 0.50
C LEU A 186 -4.21 -1.37 1.36
N LEU A 187 -3.63 -2.54 1.08
CA LEU A 187 -2.42 -3.04 1.72
C LEU A 187 -1.22 -2.81 0.80
N TYR A 188 -0.13 -2.26 1.33
CA TYR A 188 1.04 -1.91 0.52
C TYR A 188 2.36 -2.40 1.11
N GLY A 189 3.33 -2.66 0.23
CA GLY A 189 4.60 -3.28 0.60
C GLY A 189 4.43 -4.75 0.99
N ASN A 190 5.20 -5.21 1.97
CA ASN A 190 5.11 -6.58 2.49
C ASN A 190 3.87 -6.70 3.39
N ALA A 191 2.77 -7.15 2.80
CA ALA A 191 1.42 -7.07 3.36
C ALA A 191 0.97 -8.34 4.10
N GLU A 192 1.82 -9.36 4.28
CA GLU A 192 1.47 -10.66 4.88
C GLU A 192 0.84 -10.49 6.27
N ARG A 193 1.45 -9.65 7.12
CA ARG A 193 0.91 -9.37 8.46
C ARG A 193 -0.39 -8.58 8.39
N ALA A 194 -0.48 -7.64 7.46
CA ALA A 194 -1.64 -6.77 7.33
C ALA A 194 -2.86 -7.57 6.84
N VAL A 195 -2.70 -8.44 5.85
CA VAL A 195 -3.78 -9.26 5.31
C VAL A 195 -4.26 -10.30 6.31
N VAL A 196 -3.35 -10.91 7.08
CA VAL A 196 -3.70 -11.85 8.16
C VAL A 196 -4.50 -11.14 9.25
N GLU A 197 -4.08 -9.95 9.69
CA GLU A 197 -4.82 -9.17 10.69
C GLU A 197 -6.19 -8.72 10.17
N VAL A 198 -6.30 -8.30 8.91
CA VAL A 198 -7.59 -7.97 8.27
C VAL A 198 -8.52 -9.19 8.26
N ALA A 199 -8.05 -10.34 7.80
CA ALA A 199 -8.84 -11.56 7.72
C ALA A 199 -9.36 -11.99 9.10
N HIS A 200 -8.49 -12.02 10.11
CA HIS A 200 -8.88 -12.39 11.48
C HIS A 200 -9.80 -11.37 12.16
N ARG A 201 -9.71 -10.08 11.83
CA ARG A 201 -10.64 -9.07 12.35
C ARG A 201 -12.03 -9.20 11.72
N LEU A 202 -12.10 -9.38 10.40
CA LEU A 202 -13.36 -9.64 9.70
C LEU A 202 -14.00 -10.95 10.17
N ALA A 203 -13.21 -12.01 10.36
CA ALA A 203 -13.66 -13.29 10.88
C ALA A 203 -14.27 -13.18 12.30
N ARG A 204 -13.84 -12.20 13.09
CA ARG A 204 -14.40 -11.87 14.41
C ARG A 204 -15.59 -10.90 14.35
N GLY A 205 -16.11 -10.62 13.16
CA GLY A 205 -17.27 -9.74 12.95
C GLY A 205 -16.95 -8.24 13.05
N GLN A 206 -15.68 -7.84 13.03
CA GLN A 206 -15.33 -6.41 12.97
C GLN A 206 -15.64 -5.85 11.58
N SER A 207 -16.13 -4.61 11.52
CA SER A 207 -16.29 -3.89 10.26
C SER A 207 -14.95 -3.31 9.80
N LEU A 208 -14.67 -3.42 8.50
CA LEU A 208 -13.45 -2.90 7.88
C LEU A 208 -13.34 -1.36 8.02
N ALA A 209 -14.46 -0.64 8.12
CA ALA A 209 -14.47 0.79 8.39
C ALA A 209 -13.82 1.17 9.74
N GLY A 210 -13.84 0.26 10.72
CA GLY A 210 -13.18 0.45 12.01
C GLY A 210 -11.70 0.07 12.00
N VAL A 211 -11.21 -0.57 10.95
CA VAL A 211 -9.84 -1.09 10.86
C VAL A 211 -8.93 0.00 10.29
N THR A 212 -8.39 0.84 11.19
CA THR A 212 -7.59 2.02 10.81
C THR A 212 -6.19 2.07 11.45
N ASP A 213 -5.86 1.02 12.21
CA ASP A 213 -4.66 0.91 13.05
C ASP A 213 -3.69 -0.18 12.57
N ILE A 214 -3.96 -0.82 11.43
CA ILE A 214 -3.07 -1.81 10.83
C ILE A 214 -1.95 -1.10 10.05
N ARG A 215 -0.70 -1.37 10.42
CA ARG A 215 0.48 -0.85 9.71
C ARG A 215 0.56 -1.42 8.30
N GLY A 216 1.04 -0.62 7.35
CA GLY A 216 1.14 -1.02 5.95
C GLY A 216 -0.20 -0.98 5.21
N THR A 217 -1.16 -0.18 5.72
CA THR A 217 -2.48 -0.02 5.10
C THR A 217 -2.79 1.44 4.80
N ALA A 218 -3.59 1.68 3.77
CA ALA A 218 -4.18 2.96 3.43
C ALA A 218 -5.70 2.81 3.45
N VAL A 219 -6.37 3.76 4.10
CA VAL A 219 -7.83 3.83 4.26
C VAL A 219 -8.31 5.24 3.95
N LEU A 220 -9.53 5.38 3.46
CA LEU A 220 -10.19 6.67 3.37
C LEU A 220 -10.79 7.02 4.75
N ARG A 221 -10.62 8.27 5.17
CA ARG A 221 -11.18 8.79 6.40
C ARG A 221 -11.81 10.15 6.13
N ASP A 222 -12.95 10.39 6.76
CA ASP A 222 -13.59 11.70 6.72
C ASP A 222 -12.86 12.70 7.62
N ASP A 223 -12.29 12.21 8.73
CA ASP A 223 -11.67 13.03 9.76
C ASP A 223 -10.26 12.57 10.15
N LEU A 224 -9.50 13.53 10.68
CA LEU A 224 -8.20 13.29 11.28
C LEU A 224 -8.33 12.45 12.57
N PRO A 225 -7.38 11.55 12.86
CA PRO A 225 -7.44 10.73 14.06
C PRO A 225 -7.26 11.59 15.33
N VAL A 226 -8.15 11.40 16.31
CA VAL A 226 -8.16 12.14 17.58
C VAL A 226 -6.92 11.80 18.40
N GLY A 227 -6.28 12.83 18.97
CA GLY A 227 -5.13 12.66 19.86
C GLY A 227 -3.81 12.34 19.15
N TRP A 228 -3.75 12.49 17.82
CA TRP A 228 -2.52 12.37 17.05
C TRP A 228 -1.82 13.72 16.87
N THR A 229 -0.49 13.71 16.92
CA THR A 229 0.31 14.87 16.56
C THR A 229 0.42 14.95 15.04
N VAL A 230 -0.03 16.07 14.45
CA VAL A 230 0.03 16.28 13.00
C VAL A 230 1.20 17.19 12.66
N ILE A 231 2.20 16.64 11.95
CA ILE A 231 3.29 17.41 11.36
C ILE A 231 2.79 17.98 10.03
N ASP A 232 2.74 19.31 9.93
CA ASP A 232 2.33 19.99 8.71
C ASP A 232 3.46 19.98 7.68
N SER A 233 3.28 19.22 6.60
CA SER A 233 4.16 19.17 5.43
C SER A 233 3.44 19.66 4.17
N THR A 234 2.42 20.51 4.32
CA THR A 234 1.62 21.05 3.21
C THR A 234 2.35 22.11 2.38
N ARG A 235 3.52 22.57 2.84
CA ARG A 235 4.35 23.59 2.20
C ARG A 235 5.78 23.08 2.06
N ILE A 236 6.47 23.59 1.06
CA ILE A 236 7.90 23.33 0.85
C ILE A 236 8.67 24.01 1.98
N ASP A 237 9.60 23.28 2.58
CA ASP A 237 10.52 23.84 3.57
C ASP A 237 11.30 24.99 2.93
N ARG A 238 11.30 26.16 3.56
CA ARG A 238 12.14 27.26 3.11
C ARG A 238 13.60 26.88 3.40
N PRO A 239 14.49 26.82 2.39
CA PRO A 239 15.90 26.59 2.63
C PRO A 239 16.41 27.61 3.64
N GLY A 240 17.06 27.12 4.69
CA GLY A 240 17.72 27.97 5.68
C GLY A 240 19.02 28.56 5.14
N ARG A 241 19.83 29.10 6.04
CA ARG A 241 21.22 29.48 5.73
C ARG A 241 21.96 28.22 5.24
N ILE A 242 22.58 28.30 4.07
CA ILE A 242 23.46 27.25 3.56
C ILE A 242 24.77 27.36 4.32
N ASP A 243 25.15 26.30 5.03
CA ASP A 243 26.46 26.25 5.67
C ASP A 243 27.54 26.23 4.59
N PRO A 244 28.59 27.06 4.71
CA PRO A 244 29.70 27.02 3.76
C PRO A 244 30.32 25.63 3.76
N ILE A 245 30.56 25.08 2.56
CA ILE A 245 31.23 23.80 2.41
C ILE A 245 32.67 23.99 2.88
N ALA A 246 33.03 23.41 4.02
CA ALA A 246 34.41 23.39 4.50
C ALA A 246 35.26 22.56 3.53
N ASN A 247 36.42 23.09 3.13
CA ASN A 247 37.38 22.33 2.35
C ASN A 247 38.05 21.30 3.29
N PRO A 248 38.02 19.99 2.96
CA PRO A 248 38.58 18.94 3.83
C PRO A 248 40.09 19.05 4.10
N TYR A 249 40.80 19.90 3.35
CA TYR A 249 42.24 20.13 3.47
C TYR A 249 42.60 21.45 4.17
N ASP A 250 41.60 22.27 4.51
CA ASP A 250 41.87 23.47 5.32
C ASP A 250 42.27 22.99 6.72
N SER A 251 43.35 23.58 7.25
CA SER A 251 43.71 23.40 8.64
C SER A 251 42.66 24.01 9.57
N ASP A 252 42.57 23.52 10.81
CA ASP A 252 41.66 24.08 11.83
C ASP A 252 41.88 25.60 12.03
N GLU A 253 43.11 26.08 11.81
CA GLU A 253 43.50 27.49 11.86
C GLU A 253 42.92 28.30 10.68
N GLU A 254 42.94 27.75 9.47
CA GLU A 254 42.37 28.37 8.26
C GLU A 254 40.83 28.40 8.31
N LEU A 255 40.20 27.35 8.83
CA LEU A 255 38.75 27.29 9.07
C LEU A 255 38.31 28.33 10.12
N ALA A 256 39.09 28.53 11.18
CA ALA A 256 38.85 29.54 12.20
C ALA A 256 39.03 30.98 11.68
N ALA A 257 39.99 31.20 10.77
CA ALA A 257 40.20 32.48 10.11
C ALA A 257 39.07 32.82 9.12
N ALA A 258 38.62 31.84 8.32
CA ALA A 258 37.54 32.02 7.33
C ALA A 258 36.16 32.27 7.96
N SER A 259 35.92 31.75 9.17
CA SER A 259 34.68 31.97 9.94
C SER A 259 34.66 33.28 10.74
N GLY A 260 35.65 34.16 10.57
CA GLY A 260 35.68 35.48 11.18
C GLY A 260 36.24 35.51 12.60
N GLY A 261 37.12 34.57 12.97
CA GLY A 261 38.00 34.71 14.12
C GLY A 261 37.31 34.91 15.47
N LYS A 262 36.19 34.22 15.73
CA LYS A 262 35.50 34.24 17.03
C LYS A 262 35.68 32.96 17.86
N CYS A 263 36.78 32.26 17.69
CA CYS A 263 37.26 31.31 18.70
C CYS A 263 38.30 32.01 19.59
N ARG A 264 37.87 33.06 20.30
CA ARG A 264 38.58 33.56 21.46
C ARG A 264 37.78 33.09 22.66
N VAL A 265 38.35 32.16 23.43
CA VAL A 265 37.82 31.87 24.78
C VAL A 265 38.23 33.06 25.64
N GLU A 266 37.48 34.15 25.54
CA GLU A 266 37.53 35.18 26.56
C GLU A 266 36.77 34.63 27.77
N VAL A 267 37.44 34.64 28.93
CA VAL A 267 36.80 34.36 30.21
C VAL A 267 35.87 35.55 30.47
N ASP A 268 34.59 35.38 30.17
CA ASP A 268 33.58 36.43 30.36
C ASP A 268 33.58 36.89 31.83
N GLU A 269 33.82 38.18 32.05
CA GLU A 269 33.30 38.89 33.22
C GLU A 269 31.77 38.70 33.28
N PRO A 270 31.14 38.69 34.47
CA PRO A 270 29.74 38.30 34.62
C PRO A 270 28.80 39.33 33.97
N SER A 271 28.67 39.23 32.65
CA SER A 271 27.69 39.94 31.86
C SER A 271 26.34 39.27 32.09
N GLY A 272 25.33 40.10 32.31
CA GLY A 272 24.02 39.71 32.83
C GLY A 272 23.36 38.56 32.08
N GLU A 273 22.44 37.89 32.78
CA GLU A 273 21.67 36.72 32.34
C GLU A 273 21.40 36.70 30.83
N GLN A 274 22.19 35.92 30.11
CA GLN A 274 21.93 35.64 28.71
C GLN A 274 20.79 34.63 28.65
N VAL A 275 19.59 35.10 28.34
CA VAL A 275 18.42 34.25 28.15
C VAL A 275 18.64 33.39 26.90
N LEU A 276 19.12 32.17 27.11
CA LEU A 276 19.19 31.16 26.07
C LEU A 276 17.76 30.72 25.72
N HIS A 277 17.27 31.14 24.56
CA HIS A 277 16.09 30.54 23.96
C HIS A 277 16.43 29.15 23.44
N PHE A 278 16.28 28.16 24.31
CA PHE A 278 16.26 26.77 23.89
C PHE A 278 15.02 26.58 23.01
N VAL A 279 15.21 26.58 21.69
CA VAL A 279 14.23 25.99 20.79
C VAL A 279 14.23 24.51 21.15
N PRO A 280 13.13 23.93 21.67
CA PRO A 280 13.11 22.55 22.07
C PRO A 280 13.58 21.72 20.88
N HIS A 281 14.70 21.02 21.05
CA HIS A 281 15.10 19.93 20.19
C HIS A 281 13.84 19.10 19.97
N ARG A 282 13.32 19.10 18.72
CA ARG A 282 12.00 18.54 18.33
C ARG A 282 11.55 17.55 19.39
N GLU A 283 10.51 17.89 20.17
CA GLU A 283 9.95 16.97 21.16
C GLU A 283 9.93 15.58 20.53
N LYS A 284 10.48 14.57 21.21
CA LYS A 284 10.54 13.21 20.68
C LYS A 284 9.10 12.77 20.40
N VAL A 285 8.65 13.00 19.17
CA VAL A 285 7.26 12.79 18.80
C VAL A 285 7.03 11.29 18.83
N ASP A 286 5.93 10.86 19.45
CA ASP A 286 5.56 9.45 19.44
C ASP A 286 5.26 9.03 18.00
N ARG A 287 6.20 8.32 17.37
CA ARG A 287 6.08 7.80 16.00
C ARG A 287 4.84 6.92 15.81
N ALA A 288 4.27 6.36 16.88
CA ALA A 288 3.05 5.57 16.80
C ALA A 288 1.76 6.42 16.71
N ARG A 289 1.82 7.69 17.12
CA ARG A 289 0.68 8.63 17.15
C ARG A 289 1.01 9.95 16.43
N THR A 290 1.85 9.88 15.41
CA THR A 290 2.23 11.02 14.60
C THR A 290 1.79 10.81 13.16
N ALA A 291 1.12 11.81 12.58
CA ALA A 291 0.75 11.83 11.18
C ALA A 291 1.48 12.97 10.46
N ILE A 292 1.82 12.77 9.18
CA ILE A 292 2.35 13.83 8.32
C ILE A 292 1.22 14.27 7.39
N ARG A 293 0.88 15.56 7.42
CA ARG A 293 -0.12 16.14 6.53
C ARG A 293 0.55 16.56 5.22
N LEU A 294 0.23 15.87 4.13
CA LEU A 294 0.69 16.21 2.80
C LEU A 294 -0.11 17.35 2.17
N PRO A 295 0.42 18.05 1.15
CA PRO A 295 -0.35 19.04 0.40
C PRO A 295 -1.60 18.39 -0.24
N PRO A 296 -2.72 19.13 -0.35
CA PRO A 296 -3.96 18.57 -0.88
C PRO A 296 -3.83 18.23 -2.37
N TYR A 297 -4.54 17.18 -2.82
CA TYR A 297 -4.46 16.66 -4.19
C TYR A 297 -4.60 17.75 -5.27
N HIS A 298 -5.57 18.67 -5.13
CA HIS A 298 -5.81 19.71 -6.13
C HIS A 298 -4.60 20.65 -6.34
N LYS A 299 -3.74 20.84 -5.33
CA LYS A 299 -2.49 21.59 -5.46
C LYS A 299 -1.38 20.73 -6.04
N VAL A 300 -1.24 19.50 -5.54
CA VAL A 300 -0.25 18.52 -6.02
C VAL A 300 -0.45 18.22 -7.51
N LYS A 301 -1.70 18.24 -7.99
CA LYS A 301 -2.03 18.04 -9.40
C LYS A 301 -1.48 19.14 -10.32
N THR A 302 -1.50 20.38 -9.86
CA THR A 302 -1.21 21.56 -10.70
C THR A 302 0.19 22.13 -10.51
N ASP A 303 0.85 21.81 -9.39
CA ASP A 303 2.15 22.37 -9.01
C ASP A 303 3.21 21.24 -8.95
N PRO A 304 4.12 21.18 -9.94
CA PRO A 304 5.19 20.18 -9.99
C PRO A 304 6.14 20.22 -8.78
N VAL A 305 6.34 21.38 -8.17
CA VAL A 305 7.23 21.52 -7.01
C VAL A 305 6.57 20.94 -5.77
N LEU A 306 5.26 21.18 -5.59
CA LEU A 306 4.49 20.53 -4.53
C LEU A 306 4.36 19.02 -4.75
N TYR A 307 4.28 18.56 -6.00
CA TYR A 307 4.36 17.13 -6.33
C TYR A 307 5.70 16.52 -5.91
N ALA A 308 6.81 17.14 -6.29
CA ALA A 308 8.15 16.68 -5.92
C ALA A 308 8.34 16.65 -4.39
N HIS A 309 7.86 17.69 -3.69
CA HIS A 309 7.88 17.72 -2.21
C HIS A 309 7.05 16.61 -1.60
N ALA A 310 5.80 16.42 -2.05
CA ALA A 310 4.95 15.35 -1.55
C ALA A 310 5.61 13.98 -1.77
N SER A 311 6.10 13.71 -2.99
CA SER A 311 6.77 12.47 -3.36
C SER A 311 8.01 12.16 -2.51
N ARG A 312 8.75 13.18 -2.06
CA ARG A 312 9.96 13.02 -1.23
C ARG A 312 9.63 12.67 0.23
N VAL A 313 8.50 13.15 0.74
CA VAL A 313 8.10 12.98 2.15
C VAL A 313 7.59 11.55 2.43
N LEU A 314 7.21 10.83 1.37
CA LEU A 314 6.59 9.51 1.38
C LEU A 314 7.60 8.36 1.38
#